data_AF-A0A1H8KVH0-F1
#
_entry.id   AF-A0A1H8KVH0-F1
#
_cell.length_a   1.000
_cell.length_b   1.000
_cell.length_c   1.000
_cell.angle_alpha   90.00
_cell.angle_beta   90.00
_cell.angle_gamma   90.00
#
_symmetry.space_group_name_H-M   'P 1'
#
loop_
_entity.id
_entity.type
_entity.pdbx_description
1 polymer ?
#
loop_
_entity_poly.entity_id
_entity_poly.type
_entity_poly.pdbx_seq_one_letter_code
_entity_poly.pdbx_strand_id
1 'polypeptide(L)'
;MEGILIFAPFFLIPYIMAHIFNRVNYSNRWMTYIFSGIVNLAYSVLFDFISSYLKEDKSQPVCHFPLFLFPIFFSPFLILLQFMFNKAIIKSVKYKRNDSQNEQ
;
A
#
# COMPACT_ATOMS: atom_id res chain seq x y z
N MET A 1 6.35 21.96 4.17
CA MET A 1 5.40 21.08 4.90
C MET A 1 4.54 20.23 3.97
N GLU A 2 4.21 20.68 2.76
CA GLU A 2 3.33 19.94 1.83
C GLU A 2 3.89 18.58 1.36
N GLY A 3 5.21 18.46 1.18
CA GLY A 3 5.84 17.20 0.75
C GLY A 3 5.58 16.03 1.72
N ILE A 4 5.49 16.28 3.03
CA ILE A 4 5.21 15.22 4.01
C ILE A 4 3.80 14.66 3.79
N LEU A 5 2.81 15.51 3.52
CA LEU A 5 1.43 15.07 3.25
C LEU A 5 1.32 14.28 1.94
N ILE A 6 2.15 14.61 0.95
CA ILE A 6 2.22 13.91 -0.34
C ILE A 6 2.89 12.53 -0.18
N PHE A 7 3.98 12.44 0.60
CA PHE A 7 4.76 11.20 0.72
C PHE A 7 4.32 10.29 1.86
N ALA A 8 3.71 10.80 2.92
CA ALA A 8 3.32 10.01 4.10
C ALA A 8 2.42 8.81 3.76
N PRO A 9 1.42 8.93 2.85
CA PRO A 9 0.55 7.80 2.52
C PRO A 9 1.30 6.63 1.91
N PHE A 10 2.37 6.87 1.16
CA PHE A 10 3.22 5.81 0.60
C PHE A 10 3.93 4.95 1.65
N PHE A 11 4.11 5.46 2.87
CA PHE A 11 4.62 4.68 4.01
C PHE A 11 3.51 4.14 4.90
N LEU A 12 2.45 4.94 5.10
CA LEU A 12 1.34 4.62 5.99
C LEU A 12 0.46 3.50 5.43
N ILE A 13 0.18 3.52 4.12
CA ILE A 13 -0.67 2.52 3.46
C ILE A 13 -0.06 1.12 3.59
N PRO A 14 1.22 0.88 3.25
CA PRO A 14 1.85 -0.42 3.45
C PRO A 14 1.81 -0.93 4.90
N TYR A 15 2.04 -0.01 5.84
CA TYR A 15 1.99 -0.31 7.28
C TYR A 15 0.58 -0.75 7.73
N ILE A 16 -0.46 0.01 7.35
CA ILE A 16 -1.86 -0.31 7.66
C ILE A 16 -2.24 -1.65 7.02
N MET A 17 -1.86 -1.87 5.76
CA MET A 17 -2.16 -3.13 5.07
C MET A 17 -1.49 -4.33 5.74
N ALA A 18 -0.26 -4.20 6.22
CA ALA A 18 0.39 -5.26 6.98
C ALA A 18 -0.34 -5.58 8.30
N HIS A 19 -0.92 -4.57 8.96
CA HIS A 19 -1.73 -4.75 10.17
C HIS A 19 -3.09 -5.39 9.89
N ILE A 20 -3.80 -4.96 8.84
CA ILE A 20 -5.10 -5.55 8.46
C ILE A 20 -4.93 -7.03 8.12
N PHE A 21 -3.84 -7.38 7.42
CA PHE A 21 -3.55 -8.75 6.99
C PHE A 21 -2.65 -9.52 7.98
N ASN A 22 -2.54 -9.07 9.23
CA ASN A 22 -1.60 -9.63 10.21
C ASN A 22 -1.82 -11.11 10.56
N ARG A 23 -3.01 -11.65 10.32
CA ARG A 23 -3.42 -13.04 10.57
C ARG A 23 -3.69 -13.85 9.29
N VAL A 24 -3.27 -13.34 8.15
CA VAL A 24 -3.53 -13.99 6.85
C VAL A 24 -2.53 -15.13 6.61
N ASN A 25 -3.02 -16.21 5.99
CA ASN A 25 -2.20 -17.35 5.59
C ASN A 25 -0.99 -16.89 4.77
N TYR A 26 0.16 -17.54 4.97
CA TYR A 26 1.41 -17.20 4.29
C TYR A 26 1.25 -17.15 2.75
N SER A 27 0.49 -18.10 2.20
CA SER A 27 0.15 -18.18 0.77
C SER A 27 -0.57 -16.95 0.22
N ASN A 28 -1.19 -16.15 1.09
CA ASN A 28 -2.02 -15.01 0.72
C ASN A 28 -1.34 -13.66 1.00
N ARG A 29 -0.07 -13.65 1.42
CA ARG A 29 0.69 -12.41 1.68
C ARG A 29 0.87 -11.54 0.43
N TRP A 30 0.83 -12.12 -0.77
CA TRP A 30 0.88 -11.36 -2.03
C TRP A 30 -0.28 -10.34 -2.13
N MET A 31 -1.43 -10.63 -1.50
CA MET A 31 -2.58 -9.72 -1.52
C MET A 31 -2.25 -8.36 -0.90
N THR A 32 -1.42 -8.29 0.14
CA THR A 32 -1.06 -7.00 0.75
C THR A 32 -0.31 -6.08 -0.21
N TYR A 33 0.48 -6.64 -1.13
CA TYR A 33 1.21 -5.87 -2.13
C TYR A 33 0.25 -5.30 -3.17
N ILE A 34 -0.69 -6.12 -3.63
CA ILE A 34 -1.72 -5.68 -4.59
C ILE A 34 -2.62 -4.61 -3.98
N PHE A 35 -3.15 -4.85 -2.78
CA PHE A 35 -4.01 -3.87 -2.11
C PHE A 35 -3.28 -2.57 -1.81
N SER A 36 -2.02 -2.63 -1.35
CA SER A 36 -1.22 -1.43 -1.14
C SER A 36 -0.96 -0.67 -2.43
N GLY A 37 -0.71 -1.38 -3.54
CA GLY A 37 -0.57 -0.76 -4.86
C GLY A 37 -1.84 -0.04 -5.31
N ILE A 38 -2.99 -0.71 -5.22
CA ILE A 38 -4.30 -0.15 -5.59
C ILE A 38 -4.61 1.10 -4.74
N VAL A 39 -4.43 1.03 -3.43
CA VAL A 39 -4.74 2.16 -2.54
C VAL A 39 -3.79 3.33 -2.74
N ASN A 40 -2.50 3.09 -3.01
CA ASN A 40 -1.56 4.17 -3.36
C ASN A 40 -1.91 4.84 -4.70
N LEU A 41 -2.34 4.06 -5.71
CA LEU A 41 -2.83 4.60 -6.98
C LEU A 41 -4.11 5.43 -6.78
N ALA A 42 -5.08 4.90 -6.04
CA ALA A 42 -6.32 5.61 -5.73
C ALA A 42 -6.06 6.90 -4.96
N TYR A 43 -5.13 6.87 -3.99
CA TYR A 43 -4.68 8.07 -3.27
C TYR A 43 -4.09 9.11 -4.23
N SER A 44 -3.22 8.70 -5.15
CA SER A 44 -2.58 9.61 -6.10
C SER A 44 -3.61 10.31 -6.99
N VAL A 45 -4.61 9.56 -7.50
CA VAL A 45 -5.71 10.12 -8.32
C VAL A 45 -6.61 11.04 -7.49
N LEU A 46 -6.97 10.65 -6.26
CA LEU A 46 -7.80 11.47 -5.38
C LEU A 46 -7.10 12.76 -4.97
N PHE A 47 -5.81 12.68 -4.63
CA PHE A 47 -5.02 13.85 -4.28
C PHE A 47 -4.96 14.84 -5.44
N ASP A 48 -4.74 14.34 -6.66
CA ASP A 48 -4.71 15.13 -7.88
C ASP A 48 -6.07 15.79 -8.16
N PHE A 49 -7.16 15.04 -8.02
CA PHE A 49 -8.53 15.55 -8.16
C PHE A 49 -8.86 16.64 -7.13
N ILE A 50 -8.52 16.42 -5.86
CA ILE A 50 -8.74 17.39 -4.77
C ILE A 50 -7.89 18.64 -5.00
N SER A 51 -6.63 18.47 -5.39
CA SER A 51 -5.71 19.60 -5.65
C SER A 51 -6.21 20.46 -6.83
N SER A 52 -6.74 19.83 -7.87
CA SER A 52 -7.38 20.52 -8.99
C SER A 52 -8.70 21.20 -8.61
N TYR A 53 -9.50 20.58 -7.75
CA TYR A 53 -10.76 21.17 -7.30
C TYR A 53 -10.56 22.41 -6.40
N LEU A 54 -9.47 22.42 -5.63
CA LEU A 54 -9.13 23.53 -4.72
C LEU A 54 -8.41 24.70 -5.40
N LYS A 55 -7.86 24.54 -6.61
CA LYS A 55 -7.21 25.64 -7.33
C LYS A 55 -8.23 26.39 -8.19
N GLU A 56 -8.63 27.57 -7.71
CA GLU A 56 -9.58 28.48 -8.39
C GLU A 56 -9.01 29.19 -9.64
N ASP A 57 -7.70 29.15 -9.89
CA ASP A 57 -7.09 29.84 -11.03
C ASP A 57 -7.06 28.98 -12.30
N LYS A 58 -8.05 29.25 -13.17
CA LYS A 58 -8.16 28.73 -14.55
C LYS A 58 -7.15 29.38 -15.50
N SER A 59 -5.86 29.16 -15.32
CA SER A 59 -4.90 29.52 -16.38
C SER A 59 -3.61 28.75 -16.26
N GLN A 60 -3.69 27.47 -16.60
CA GLN A 60 -2.74 26.73 -17.42
C GLN A 60 -3.12 25.25 -17.30
N PRO A 61 -2.99 24.44 -18.37
CA PRO A 61 -2.87 23.01 -18.17
C PRO A 61 -1.56 22.80 -17.44
N VAL A 62 -1.59 22.90 -16.11
CA VAL A 62 -0.47 22.50 -15.27
C VAL A 62 -0.36 21.02 -15.57
N CYS A 63 0.60 20.66 -16.43
CA CYS A 63 0.97 19.28 -16.69
C CYS A 63 0.93 18.57 -15.34
N HIS A 64 -0.10 17.74 -15.14
CA HIS A 64 -0.30 16.99 -13.92
C HIS A 64 0.97 16.19 -13.71
N PHE A 65 1.82 16.68 -12.80
CA PHE A 65 3.11 16.08 -12.45
C PHE A 65 2.87 14.59 -12.24
N PRO A 66 3.80 13.69 -12.60
CA PRO A 66 3.44 12.32 -12.91
C PRO A 66 3.33 11.49 -11.62
N LEU A 67 2.40 11.85 -10.76
CA LEU A 67 1.99 11.12 -9.56
C LEU A 67 1.42 9.76 -9.90
N PHE A 68 1.05 9.50 -11.16
CA PHE A 68 0.81 8.15 -11.68
C PHE A 68 2.11 7.40 -12.04
N LEU A 69 3.15 8.09 -12.53
CA LEU A 69 4.47 7.44 -12.75
C LEU A 69 5.20 7.21 -11.43
N PHE A 70 4.93 8.01 -10.40
CA PHE A 70 5.56 7.85 -9.08
C PHE A 70 5.35 6.44 -8.49
N PRO A 71 4.13 5.89 -8.36
CA PRO A 71 3.94 4.52 -7.88
C PRO A 71 4.51 3.46 -8.83
N ILE A 72 4.71 3.76 -10.11
CA ILE A 72 5.36 2.85 -11.07
C ILE A 72 6.89 2.83 -10.87
N PHE A 73 7.54 4.00 -10.82
CA PHE A 73 8.99 4.12 -10.62
C PHE A 73 9.42 3.80 -9.19
N PHE A 74 8.62 4.17 -8.18
CA PHE A 74 8.83 3.81 -6.79
C PHE A 74 8.24 2.44 -6.42
N SER A 75 7.63 1.71 -7.37
CA SER A 75 7.10 0.37 -7.10
C SER A 75 8.10 -0.57 -6.41
N PRO A 76 9.42 -0.60 -6.76
CA PRO A 76 10.36 -1.49 -6.10
C PRO A 76 10.55 -1.12 -4.62
N PHE A 77 10.58 0.18 -4.31
CA PHE A 77 10.69 0.68 -2.94
C PHE A 77 9.42 0.39 -2.13
N LEU A 78 8.24 0.58 -2.72
CA LEU A 78 6.96 0.27 -2.07
C LEU A 78 6.83 -1.23 -1.79
N ILE A 79 7.26 -2.08 -2.72
CA ILE A 79 7.28 -3.54 -2.55
C ILE A 79 8.26 -3.93 -1.44
N LEU A 80 9.46 -3.33 -1.41
CA LEU A 80 10.44 -3.59 -0.35
C LEU A 80 9.91 -3.18 1.03
N LEU A 81 9.27 -2.02 1.11
CA LEU A 81 8.67 -1.52 2.34
C LEU A 81 7.53 -2.42 2.82
N GLN A 82 6.64 -2.82 1.90
CA GLN A 82 5.59 -3.79 2.19
C GLN A 82 6.16 -5.12 2.67
N PHE A 83 7.25 -5.59 2.05
CA PHE A 83 7.93 -6.83 2.46
C PHE A 83 8.46 -6.72 3.89
N MET A 84 9.11 -5.60 4.23
CA MET A 84 9.60 -5.36 5.59
C MET A 84 8.46 -5.34 6.61
N PHE A 85 7.37 -4.62 6.34
CA PHE A 85 6.22 -4.58 7.24
C PHE A 85 5.53 -5.94 7.36
N ASN A 86 5.35 -6.65 6.25
CA ASN A 86 4.80 -8.00 6.27
C ASN A 86 5.64 -8.97 7.10
N LYS A 87 6.97 -8.88 6.99
CA LYS A 87 7.90 -9.69 7.78
C LYS A 87 7.82 -9.37 9.27
N ALA A 88 7.70 -8.10 9.62
CA ALA A 88 7.65 -7.65 11.02
C ALA A 88 6.29 -7.87 11.69
N ILE A 89 5.19 -7.68 10.97
CA ILE A 89 3.84 -7.58 11.54
C ILE A 89 3.02 -8.85 11.32
N ILE A 90 3.08 -9.47 10.13
CA ILE A 90 2.22 -10.62 9.81
C ILE A 90 2.74 -11.86 10.54
N LYS A 91 2.03 -12.27 11.58
CA LYS A 91 2.25 -13.57 12.24
C LYS A 91 1.65 -14.62 11.32
N SER A 92 2.50 -15.39 10.65
CA SER A 92 2.02 -16.52 9.86
C SER A 92 1.23 -17.43 10.78
N VAL A 93 -0.07 -17.59 10.50
CA VAL A 93 -0.82 -18.70 11.07
C VAL A 93 -0.17 -19.94 10.47
N LYS A 94 0.78 -20.53 11.21
CA LYS A 94 1.24 -21.88 10.94
C LYS A 94 -0.07 -22.66 11.00
N TYR A 95 -0.57 -23.10 9.85
CA TYR A 95 -1.62 -24.10 9.82
C TYR A 95 -1.05 -25.22 10.67
N LYS A 96 -1.53 -25.35 11.92
CA LYS A 96 -1.38 -26.58 12.65
C LYS A 96 -2.15 -27.55 11.77
N ARG A 97 -1.41 -28.28 10.94
CA ARG A 97 -1.82 -29.57 10.44
C ARG A 97 -1.97 -30.39 11.73
N ASN A 98 -3.11 -30.25 12.40
CA ASN A 98 -3.48 -31.17 13.46
C ASN A 98 -3.56 -32.52 12.75
N ASP A 99 -2.49 -33.29 12.89
CA ASP A 99 -2.47 -34.60 13.54
C ASP A 99 -3.84 -35.18 13.94
N SER A 100 -4.80 -35.20 13.02
CA SER A 100 -5.95 -36.12 13.04
C SER A 100 -5.53 -37.54 12.62
N GLN A 101 -4.27 -37.90 12.89
CA GLN A 101 -3.74 -39.25 12.63
C GLN A 101 -3.29 -39.99 13.90
N ASN A 102 -3.39 -39.42 15.10
CA ASN A 102 -2.95 -40.10 16.31
C ASN A 102 -3.82 -39.82 17.53
N GLU A 103 -5.14 -39.99 17.42
CA GLU A 103 -5.95 -40.41 18.57
C GLU A 103 -6.93 -41.50 18.09
N GLN A 104 -6.37 -42.71 18.07
CA GLN A 104 -6.97 -44.03 18.35
C GLN A 104 -8.36 -44.37 17.78
#